data_AF-A0A1J4XZX1-F1
#
_entry.id   AF-A0A1J4XZX1-F1
#
_cell.length_a   1.000
_cell.length_b   1.000
_cell.length_c   1.000
_cell.angle_alpha   90.00
_cell.angle_beta   90.00
_cell.angle_gamma   90.00
#
_symmetry.space_group_name_H-M   'P 1'
#
loop_
_entity.id
_entity.type
_entity.pdbx_description
1 polymer ?
#
loop_
_entity_poly.entity_id
_entity_poly.type
_entity_poly.pdbx_seq_one_letter_code
_entity_poly.pdbx_strand_id
1 'polypeptide(L)'
;MGAPATPSRIVIGAMIIKHMKKLSDEEVIEDIRENPYYQYFLGFEDFQYRTVFVPSLFVEIRKRLGIERIQKINELFLSKIDAQDDEYDPPEPGNSVSRNRNL
;
A
#
# COMPACT_ATOMS: atom_id res chain seq x y z
N MET A 1 -5.35 -32.36 -1.43
CA MET A 1 -5.81 -31.32 -0.47
C MET A 1 -5.33 -29.99 -1.02
N GLY A 2 -6.24 -29.05 -1.31
CA GLY A 2 -5.89 -27.77 -1.92
C GLY A 2 -5.44 -26.77 -0.85
N ALA A 3 -4.33 -26.06 -1.08
CA ALA A 3 -3.91 -24.99 -0.20
C ALA A 3 -5.01 -23.90 -0.14
N PRO A 4 -5.34 -23.38 1.05
CA PRO A 4 -6.30 -22.29 1.17
C PRO A 4 -5.79 -21.09 0.37
N ALA A 5 -6.69 -20.44 -0.38
CA ALA A 5 -6.33 -19.30 -1.19
C ALA A 5 -5.81 -18.16 -0.28
N THR A 6 -4.62 -17.65 -0.59
CA THR A 6 -4.05 -16.49 0.13
C THR A 6 -5.02 -15.32 0.06
N PRO A 7 -5.34 -14.66 1.19
CA PRO A 7 -6.21 -13.49 1.22
C PRO A 7 -5.76 -12.41 0.22
N SER A 8 -6.71 -11.84 -0.54
CA SER A 8 -6.44 -10.83 -1.56
C SER A 8 -5.70 -9.60 -1.00
N ARG A 9 -5.99 -9.22 0.26
CA ARG A 9 -5.33 -8.10 0.95
C ARG A 9 -3.83 -8.31 1.09
N ILE A 10 -3.41 -9.52 1.47
CA ILE A 10 -1.99 -9.88 1.61
C ILE A 10 -1.30 -9.81 0.26
N VAL A 11 -1.93 -10.39 -0.77
CA VAL A 11 -1.42 -10.42 -2.15
C VAL A 11 -1.19 -9.00 -2.70
N ILE A 12 -2.24 -8.16 -2.64
CA ILE A 12 -2.20 -6.80 -3.19
C ILE A 12 -1.25 -5.93 -2.35
N GLY A 13 -1.33 -6.01 -1.02
CA GLY A 13 -0.47 -5.22 -0.15
C GLY A 13 1.01 -5.55 -0.31
N ALA A 14 1.34 -6.83 -0.50
CA ALA A 14 2.73 -7.25 -0.74
C ALA A 14 3.26 -6.72 -2.08
N MET A 15 2.43 -6.70 -3.12
CA MET A 15 2.78 -6.09 -4.41
C MET A 15 3.00 -4.58 -4.30
N ILE A 16 2.16 -3.88 -3.53
CA ILE A 16 2.29 -2.44 -3.28
C ILE A 16 3.63 -2.15 -2.59
N ILE A 17 3.92 -2.83 -1.46
CA ILE A 17 5.17 -2.64 -0.71
C ILE A 17 6.39 -2.92 -1.60
N LYS A 18 6.34 -4.02 -2.36
CA LYS A 18 7.39 -4.38 -3.31
C LYS A 18 7.65 -3.27 -4.32
N HIS A 19 6.60 -2.73 -4.93
CA HIS A 19 6.73 -1.70 -5.96
C HIS A 19 7.21 -0.37 -5.37
N MET A 20 6.66 0.04 -4.22
CA MET A 20 7.04 1.28 -3.53
C MET A 20 8.51 1.29 -3.14
N LYS A 21 9.03 0.16 -2.64
CA LYS A 21 10.42 0.05 -2.17
C LYS A 21 11.39 -0.43 -3.26
N LYS A 22 10.88 -0.78 -4.46
CA LYS A 22 11.65 -1.34 -5.57
C LYS A 22 12.49 -2.57 -5.17
N LEU A 23 11.91 -3.43 -4.33
CA LEU A 23 12.57 -4.63 -3.80
C LEU A 23 12.35 -5.85 -4.70
N SER A 24 13.26 -6.83 -4.62
CA SER A 24 13.06 -8.16 -5.18
C SER A 24 11.99 -8.95 -4.42
N ASP A 25 11.56 -10.08 -5.01
CA ASP A 25 10.55 -10.96 -4.39
C ASP A 25 11.02 -11.51 -3.03
N GLU A 26 12.33 -11.75 -2.86
CA GLU A 26 12.92 -12.27 -1.62
C GLU A 26 13.10 -11.15 -0.57
N GLU A 27 13.63 -10.00 -0.99
CA GLU A 27 13.86 -8.86 -0.09
C GLU A 27 12.55 -8.33 0.51
N VAL A 28 11.47 -8.27 -0.27
CA VAL A 28 10.19 -7.78 0.25
C VAL A 28 9.61 -8.72 1.31
N ILE A 29 9.89 -10.04 1.22
CA ILE A 29 9.41 -11.01 2.21
C ILE A 29 10.12 -10.79 3.54
N GLU A 30 11.44 -10.59 3.51
CA GLU A 30 12.24 -10.33 4.71
C GLU A 30 11.85 -8.98 5.33
N ASP A 31 11.67 -7.96 4.50
CA ASP A 31 11.25 -6.62 4.94
C ASP A 31 9.84 -6.61 5.58
N ILE A 32 8.90 -7.38 5.02
CA ILE A 32 7.58 -7.59 5.63
C ILE A 32 7.69 -8.38 6.94
N ARG A 33 8.56 -9.39 7.01
CA ARG A 33 8.78 -10.18 8.23
C ARG A 33 9.32 -9.30 9.36
N GLU A 34 10.19 -8.36 9.06
CA GLU A 34 10.86 -7.51 10.05
C GLU A 34 10.04 -6.29 10.49
N ASN A 35 9.04 -5.90 9.71
CA ASN A 35 8.27 -4.69 9.97
C ASN A 35 6.82 -4.99 10.42
N PRO A 36 6.49 -4.77 11.72
CA PRO A 36 5.13 -4.95 12.23
C PRO A 36 4.06 -4.11 11.51
N TYR A 37 4.41 -2.92 11.01
CA TYR A 37 3.48 -2.06 10.29
C TYR A 37 3.09 -2.67 8.94
N TYR A 38 4.03 -3.32 8.24
CA TYR A 38 3.71 -4.01 7.00
C TYR A 38 2.84 -5.24 7.25
N GLN A 39 3.08 -5.98 8.32
CA GLN A 39 2.19 -7.08 8.70
C GLN A 39 0.78 -6.58 9.03
N TYR A 40 0.65 -5.52 9.82
CA TYR A 40 -0.66 -4.92 10.09
C TYR A 40 -1.35 -4.42 8.81
N PHE A 41 -0.59 -3.78 7.90
CA PHE A 41 -1.10 -3.32 6.60
C PHE A 41 -1.62 -4.47 5.74
N LEU A 42 -0.95 -5.62 5.75
CA LEU A 42 -1.37 -6.85 5.07
C LEU A 42 -2.57 -7.54 5.74
N GLY A 43 -2.90 -7.15 6.97
CA GLY A 43 -4.06 -7.62 7.73
C GLY A 43 -3.76 -8.72 8.73
N PHE A 44 -2.51 -8.83 9.19
CA PHE A 44 -2.19 -9.64 10.35
C PHE A 44 -2.68 -8.94 11.62
N GLU A 45 -3.34 -9.69 12.51
CA GLU A 45 -3.83 -9.19 13.80
C GLU A 45 -2.69 -9.02 14.80
N ASP A 46 -1.70 -9.92 14.75
CA ASP A 46 -0.52 -9.93 15.60
C ASP A 46 0.76 -9.96 14.78
N PHE A 47 1.83 -9.41 15.36
CA PHE A 47 3.17 -9.53 14.78
C PHE A 47 3.67 -10.97 14.86
N GLN A 48 4.22 -11.45 13.74
CA GLN A 48 4.77 -12.79 13.63
C GLN A 48 6.10 -12.76 12.87
N TYR A 49 7.16 -13.24 13.51
CA TYR A 49 8.49 -13.34 12.90
C TYR A 49 8.66 -14.62 12.05
N ARG A 50 7.61 -14.99 11.32
CA ARG A 50 7.63 -16.12 10.38
C ARG A 50 7.53 -15.59 8.97
N THR A 51 8.11 -16.31 8.03
CA THR A 51 7.96 -15.99 6.60
C THR A 51 6.48 -15.94 6.24
N VAL A 52 6.04 -14.77 5.77
CA VAL A 52 4.62 -14.47 5.56
C VAL A 52 4.07 -15.22 4.34
N PHE A 53 4.94 -15.44 3.34
CA PHE A 53 4.68 -16.27 2.17
C PHE A 53 6.00 -16.66 1.50
N VAL A 54 5.96 -17.67 0.63
CA VAL A 54 7.11 -18.10 -0.18
C VAL A 54 7.30 -17.19 -1.40
N PRO A 55 8.54 -16.96 -1.88
CA PRO A 55 8.81 -16.11 -3.06
C PRO A 55 8.02 -16.49 -4.30
N SER A 56 7.74 -17.79 -4.47
CA SER A 56 6.93 -18.31 -5.58
C SER A 56 5.50 -17.76 -5.61
N LEU A 57 4.98 -17.22 -4.49
CA LEU A 57 3.68 -16.58 -4.45
C LEU A 57 3.61 -15.40 -5.43
N PHE A 58 4.67 -14.58 -5.56
CA PHE A 58 4.68 -13.47 -6.53
C PHE A 58 4.62 -13.96 -7.98
N VAL A 59 5.19 -15.13 -8.26
CA VAL A 59 5.08 -15.76 -9.58
C VAL A 59 3.65 -16.25 -9.81
N GLU A 60 3.04 -16.92 -8.84
CA GLU A 60 1.66 -17.40 -8.92
C GLU A 60 0.65 -16.26 -9.05
N ILE A 61 0.81 -15.18 -8.29
CA ILE A 61 -0.04 -13.99 -8.37
C ILE A 61 0.03 -13.40 -9.79
N ARG A 62 1.24 -13.23 -10.35
CA ARG A 62 1.42 -12.73 -11.72
C ARG A 62 0.74 -13.63 -12.75
N LYS A 63 0.89 -14.95 -12.63
CA LYS A 63 0.24 -15.92 -13.51
C LYS A 63 -1.29 -15.88 -13.39
N ARG A 64 -1.83 -15.74 -12.18
CA ARG A 64 -3.26 -15.78 -11.89
C ARG A 64 -3.99 -14.49 -12.30
N LEU A 65 -3.37 -13.33 -12.07
CA LEU A 65 -3.91 -12.04 -12.53
C LEU A 65 -3.80 -11.91 -14.05
N GLY A 66 -2.73 -12.45 -14.64
CA GLY A 66 -2.42 -12.24 -16.06
C GLY A 66 -1.84 -10.84 -16.29
N ILE A 67 -0.90 -10.75 -17.24
CA ILE A 67 -0.15 -9.52 -17.53
C ILE A 67 -1.11 -8.36 -17.86
N GLU A 68 -2.15 -8.63 -18.66
CA GLU A 68 -3.13 -7.63 -19.08
C GLU A 68 -3.90 -7.00 -17.91
N ARG A 69 -4.29 -7.79 -16.89
CA ARG A 69 -5.04 -7.26 -15.74
C ARG A 69 -4.12 -6.46 -14.82
N ILE A 70 -2.87 -6.89 -14.66
CA ILE A 70 -1.88 -6.14 -13.88
C ILE A 70 -1.60 -4.79 -14.55
N GLN A 71 -1.43 -4.76 -15.87
CA GLN A 71 -1.25 -3.52 -16.63
C GLN A 71 -2.46 -2.60 -16.45
N LYS A 72 -3.68 -3.15 -16.56
CA LYS A 72 -4.91 -2.37 -16.36
C LYS A 72 -5.04 -1.81 -14.93
N ILE A 73 -4.63 -2.58 -13.92
CA ILE A 73 -4.59 -2.10 -12.53
C ILE A 73 -3.56 -0.97 -12.40
N ASN A 74 -2.39 -1.09 -13.03
CA ASN A 74 -1.36 -0.06 -13.01
C ASN A 74 -1.84 1.23 -13.68
N GLU A 75 -2.47 1.14 -14.85
CA GLU A 75 -3.08 2.29 -15.55
C GLU A 75 -4.19 2.94 -14.71
N LEU A 76 -5.07 2.13 -14.09
CA LEU A 76 -6.10 2.64 -13.19
C LEU A 76 -5.48 3.36 -11.99
N PHE A 77 -4.41 2.81 -11.42
CA PHE A 77 -3.72 3.40 -10.28
C PHE A 77 -3.07 4.74 -10.64
N LEU A 78 -2.34 4.82 -11.76
CA LEU A 78 -1.73 6.06 -12.26
C LEU A 78 -2.77 7.13 -12.54
N SER A 79 -3.84 6.79 -13.29
CA SER A 79 -4.93 7.74 -13.59
C SER A 79 -5.69 8.23 -12.35
N LYS A 80 -5.67 7.47 -11.26
CA LYS A 80 -6.27 7.87 -9.98
C LYS A 80 -5.34 8.72 -9.12
N ILE A 81 -4.03 8.55 -9.24
CA ILE A 81 -3.02 9.39 -8.57
C ILE A 81 -2.97 10.77 -9.25
N ASP A 82 -2.92 10.81 -10.58
CA ASP A 82 -2.86 12.06 -11.35
C ASP A 82 -4.12 12.93 -11.13
N ALA A 83 -5.24 12.33 -10.72
CA ALA A 83 -6.48 13.01 -10.38
C ALA A 83 -6.55 13.52 -8.93
N GLN A 84 -5.48 13.40 -8.13
CA GLN A 84 -5.42 13.90 -6.75
C GLN A 84 -4.46 15.09 -6.55
N ASP A 85 -3.90 15.66 -7.63
CA ASP A 85 -3.15 16.92 -7.60
C ASP A 85 -4.07 18.18 -7.66
N ASP A 86 -5.37 18.02 -7.42
CA ASP A 86 -6.30 19.14 -7.27
C ASP A 86 -6.28 19.68 -5.82
N GLU A 87 -5.56 20.79 -5.67
CA GLU A 87 -5.80 21.92 -4.75
C GLU A 87 -5.43 21.76 -3.26
N TYR A 88 -4.14 21.99 -2.94
CA TYR A 88 -3.76 22.52 -1.63
C TYR A 88 -4.13 24.01 -1.57
N ASP A 89 -5.26 24.34 -0.96
CA ASP A 89 -5.60 25.71 -0.55
C ASP A 89 -4.92 26.00 0.80
N PRO A 90 -3.86 26.83 0.85
CA PRO A 90 -3.24 27.18 2.11
C PRO A 90 -4.26 27.96 2.96
N PRO A 91 -4.38 27.69 4.28
CA PRO A 91 -5.29 28.46 5.12
C PRO A 91 -4.96 29.95 5.04
N GLU A 92 -5.95 30.79 4.70
CA GLU A 92 -5.77 32.25 4.64
C GLU A 92 -5.22 32.76 5.99
N PRO A 93 -4.23 33.69 5.97
CA PRO A 93 -3.69 34.27 7.19
C PRO A 93 -4.81 34.98 7.95
N GLY A 94 -5.13 34.44 9.13
CA GLY A 94 -6.25 34.86 9.96
C GLY A 94 -6.30 36.37 10.18
N ASN A 95 -7.44 36.94 9.82
CA ASN A 95 -7.79 38.33 10.05
C ASN A 95 -7.71 38.62 11.56
N SER A 96 -6.77 39.48 11.97
CA SER A 96 -6.65 39.90 13.37
C SER A 96 -7.89 40.69 13.76
N VAL A 97 -8.70 40.08 14.62
CA VAL A 97 -9.88 40.71 15.20
C VAL A 97 -9.45 41.94 16.00
N SER A 98 -9.65 43.11 15.42
CA SER A 98 -9.72 44.39 16.13
C SER A 98 -10.87 44.34 17.13
N ARG A 99 -10.62 43.84 18.34
CA ARG A 99 -11.52 44.05 19.47
C ARG A 99 -11.27 45.45 20.02
N ASN A 100 -12.05 46.40 19.52
CA ASN A 100 -12.42 47.59 20.27
C ASN A 100 -13.08 47.14 21.58
N ARG A 101 -12.52 47.53 22.72
CA ARG A 101 -13.29 47.72 23.95
C ARG A 101 -12.91 49.04 24.57
N ASN A 102 -13.85 49.97 24.47
CA ASN A 102 -13.99 51.11 25.36
C ASN A 102 -14.05 50.61 26.81
N LEU A 103 -13.20 51.18 27.66
CA LEU A 103 -13.46 51.71 29.01
C LEU A 103 -12.15 52.27 29.57
#